data_AF-A0A1I7D8Y0-F1
#
_entry.id   AF-A0A1I7D8Y0-F1
#
_cell.length_a   1.000
_cell.length_b   1.000
_cell.length_c   1.000
_cell.angle_alpha   90.00
_cell.angle_beta   90.00
_cell.angle_gamma   90.00
#
_symmetry.space_group_name_H-M   'P 1'
#
loop_
_entity.id
_entity.type
_entity.pdbx_description
1 polymer ?
#
loop_
_entity_poly.entity_id
_entity_poly.type
_entity_poly.pdbx_seq_one_letter_code
_entity_poly.pdbx_strand_id
1 'polypeptide(L)'
;MIRRAGGDTAPGSPTGGELVAEVAAPLASHTDTGVVAEATYTYALFAHDAAGNIAALASVTVTTSNAPCQRAPQHVSGALTADTTWTPDCTTAYILNSTVTVPSGVTLTIAAGTVVKVAARGLTVTSGGLVRLAGTAAAPVVVTALRDDSVGGDTNGDGPSDPAVGVSNSSFVSLTGGSLQATHADIRRLVFPVISEYEAAGEVSITDSTFSTPKPINAGGSVMSGRLYLGGCGSGVISGNRFAGTQQELARCSIPVENSTFVQTPDPLAVHQHDDLSSVALARPTAGPCPLILDTRGVSTLRLAA
;
A
#
# COMPACT_ATOMS: atom_id res chain seq x y z
N MET A 1 5.97 -33.59 -1.73
CA MET A 1 7.24 -33.23 -1.08
C MET A 1 8.17 -32.52 -2.06
N ILE A 2 9.05 -31.65 -1.57
CA ILE A 2 10.11 -31.00 -2.36
C ILE A 2 11.48 -31.42 -1.81
N ARG A 3 12.35 -31.92 -2.69
CA ARG A 3 13.73 -32.28 -2.40
C ARG A 3 14.69 -31.41 -3.19
N ARG A 4 15.90 -31.20 -2.67
CA ARG A 4 16.98 -30.43 -3.31
C ARG A 4 18.29 -31.21 -3.33
N ALA A 5 19.06 -31.08 -4.40
CA ALA A 5 20.47 -31.46 -4.45
C ALA A 5 21.30 -30.29 -5.02
N GLY A 6 22.58 -30.23 -4.65
CA GLY A 6 23.52 -29.30 -5.29
C GLY A 6 23.93 -29.78 -6.68
N GLY A 7 24.19 -28.84 -7.59
CA GLY A 7 24.51 -29.10 -9.00
C GLY A 7 23.27 -29.29 -9.86
N ASP A 8 23.46 -29.86 -11.06
CA ASP A 8 22.45 -29.94 -12.12
C ASP A 8 21.63 -31.24 -12.11
N THR A 9 21.80 -32.09 -11.08
CA THR A 9 21.15 -33.40 -11.00
C THR A 9 20.06 -33.39 -9.93
N ALA A 10 18.82 -33.66 -10.36
CA ALA A 10 17.70 -33.75 -9.45
C ALA A 10 17.82 -34.94 -8.49
N PRO A 11 17.33 -34.83 -7.25
CA PRO A 11 17.08 -36.00 -6.41
C PRO A 11 16.21 -37.02 -7.14
N GLY A 12 16.67 -38.27 -7.22
CA GLY A 12 15.99 -39.33 -7.98
C GLY A 12 14.88 -40.06 -7.22
N SER A 13 14.70 -39.79 -5.92
CA SER A 13 13.67 -40.43 -5.10
C SER A 13 13.13 -39.50 -4.00
N PRO A 14 11.95 -39.82 -3.43
CA PRO A 14 11.40 -39.11 -2.28
C PRO A 14 12.27 -39.11 -1.01
N THR A 15 13.37 -39.85 -0.97
CA THR A 15 14.32 -39.88 0.15
C THR A 15 15.71 -39.37 -0.23
N GLY A 16 15.90 -38.98 -1.50
CA GLY A 16 17.15 -38.45 -2.00
C GLY A 16 17.29 -36.95 -1.74
N GLY A 17 18.54 -36.49 -1.60
CA GLY A 17 18.84 -35.08 -1.37
C GLY A 17 18.34 -34.55 -0.03
N GLU A 18 18.35 -33.23 0.09
CA GLU A 18 17.88 -32.49 1.26
C GLU A 18 16.35 -32.29 1.19
N LEU A 19 15.67 -32.45 2.33
CA LEU A 19 14.25 -32.12 2.43
C LEU A 19 14.10 -30.59 2.50
N VAL A 20 13.45 -30.01 1.49
CA VAL A 20 13.13 -28.58 1.50
C VAL A 20 11.76 -28.35 2.16
N ALA A 21 10.77 -29.16 1.76
CA ALA A 21 9.42 -29.05 2.32
C ALA A 21 8.62 -30.35 2.23
N GLU A 22 7.87 -30.63 3.29
CA GLU A 22 6.70 -31.50 3.24
C GLU A 22 5.45 -30.66 3.03
N VAL A 23 4.72 -30.95 1.97
CA VAL A 23 3.59 -30.11 1.54
C VAL A 23 2.33 -30.94 1.67
N ALA A 24 1.48 -30.56 2.62
CA ALA A 24 0.26 -31.29 2.99
C ALA A 24 -0.97 -30.95 2.12
N ALA A 25 -0.89 -29.94 1.25
CA ALA A 25 -1.95 -29.52 0.34
C ALA A 25 -1.38 -29.11 -1.03
N PRO A 26 -2.18 -29.09 -2.10
CA PRO A 26 -1.73 -28.57 -3.40
C PRO A 26 -1.19 -27.15 -3.27
N LEU A 27 -0.04 -26.90 -3.89
CA LEU A 27 0.69 -25.64 -3.82
C LEU A 27 1.07 -25.20 -5.24
N ALA A 28 1.05 -23.89 -5.52
CA ALA A 28 1.43 -23.35 -6.83
C ALA A 28 2.91 -22.88 -6.88
N SER A 29 3.46 -22.41 -5.75
CA SER A 29 4.85 -21.94 -5.62
C SER A 29 5.42 -22.13 -4.20
N HIS A 30 6.70 -22.49 -4.11
CA HIS A 30 7.42 -22.66 -2.84
C HIS A 30 8.73 -21.87 -2.85
N THR A 31 9.11 -21.29 -1.72
CA THR A 31 10.33 -20.52 -1.55
C THR A 31 11.30 -21.25 -0.61
N ASP A 32 12.47 -21.60 -1.13
CA ASP A 32 13.57 -22.19 -0.36
C ASP A 32 14.54 -21.09 0.10
N THR A 33 14.63 -20.86 1.41
CA THR A 33 15.53 -19.86 2.00
C THR A 33 16.86 -20.44 2.47
N GLY A 34 17.05 -21.76 2.38
CA GLY A 34 18.23 -22.48 2.86
C GLY A 34 19.33 -22.62 1.80
N VAL A 35 19.35 -21.76 0.79
CA VAL A 35 20.32 -21.79 -0.32
C VAL A 35 21.46 -20.78 -0.10
N VAL A 36 22.64 -21.09 -0.62
CA VAL A 36 23.75 -20.12 -0.67
C VAL A 36 23.81 -19.45 -2.04
N ALA A 37 24.42 -18.27 -2.12
CA ALA A 37 24.62 -17.54 -3.38
C ALA A 37 25.62 -18.25 -4.31
N GLU A 38 25.49 -18.04 -5.63
CA GLU A 38 26.34 -18.62 -6.69
C GLU A 38 26.39 -20.15 -6.70
N ALA A 39 25.36 -20.78 -6.18
CA ALA A 39 25.24 -22.22 -6.15
C ALA A 39 24.10 -22.66 -7.06
N THR A 40 24.40 -23.65 -7.90
CA THR A 40 23.36 -24.36 -8.65
C THR A 40 22.75 -25.43 -7.78
N TYR A 41 21.42 -25.49 -7.80
CA TYR A 41 20.62 -26.50 -7.14
C TYR A 41 19.60 -27.07 -8.12
N THR A 42 19.39 -28.37 -8.06
CA THR A 42 18.25 -29.01 -8.74
C THR A 42 17.24 -29.49 -7.72
N TYR A 43 16.00 -29.08 -7.94
CA TYR A 43 14.85 -29.44 -7.13
C TYR A 43 14.06 -30.57 -7.79
N ALA A 44 13.49 -31.42 -6.96
CA ALA A 44 12.61 -32.52 -7.33
C ALA A 44 11.29 -32.42 -6.55
N LEU A 45 10.17 -32.33 -7.27
CA LEU A 45 8.83 -32.38 -6.72
C LEU A 45 8.27 -33.79 -6.88
N PHE A 46 7.99 -34.43 -5.75
CA PHE A 46 7.31 -35.72 -5.67
C PHE A 46 5.90 -35.48 -5.15
N ALA A 47 4.94 -35.37 -6.07
CA ALA A 47 3.52 -35.34 -5.71
C ALA A 47 3.05 -36.76 -5.37
N HIS A 48 2.19 -36.88 -4.36
CA HIS A 48 1.55 -38.15 -4.00
C HIS A 48 0.03 -38.02 -3.87
N ASP A 49 -0.68 -39.13 -4.01
CA ASP A 49 -2.08 -39.23 -3.59
C ASP A 49 -2.21 -39.68 -2.12
N ALA A 50 -3.45 -39.78 -1.62
CA ALA A 50 -3.73 -40.23 -0.25
C ALA A 50 -3.33 -41.69 0.02
N ALA A 51 -3.15 -42.51 -1.02
CA ALA A 51 -2.67 -43.88 -0.90
C ALA A 51 -1.13 -43.96 -0.89
N GLY A 52 -0.43 -42.84 -1.05
CA GLY A 52 1.03 -42.76 -1.09
C GLY A 52 1.64 -43.05 -2.46
N ASN A 53 0.84 -43.15 -3.52
CA ASN A 53 1.36 -43.34 -4.88
C ASN A 53 2.04 -42.06 -5.35
N ILE A 54 3.26 -42.18 -5.85
CA ILE A 54 4.06 -41.03 -6.31
C ILE A 54 3.84 -40.82 -7.82
N ALA A 55 3.55 -39.58 -8.21
CA ALA A 55 3.42 -39.17 -9.60
C ALA A 55 4.78 -39.12 -10.32
N ALA A 56 4.76 -38.88 -11.63
CA ALA A 56 5.99 -38.63 -12.39
C ALA A 56 6.78 -37.46 -11.77
N LEU A 57 8.11 -37.62 -11.70
CA LEU A 57 9.01 -36.62 -11.16
C LEU A 57 8.96 -35.33 -12.00
N ALA A 58 8.75 -34.20 -11.33
CA ALA A 58 8.98 -32.88 -11.89
C ALA A 58 10.26 -32.28 -11.27
N SER A 59 11.13 -31.70 -12.10
CA SER A 59 12.38 -31.12 -11.62
C SER A 59 12.68 -29.76 -12.24
N VAL A 60 13.40 -28.93 -11.51
CA VAL A 60 13.89 -27.63 -11.98
C VAL A 60 15.30 -27.39 -11.46
N THR A 61 16.19 -26.93 -12.33
CA THR A 61 17.55 -26.51 -11.96
C THR A 61 17.59 -24.99 -11.89
N VAL A 62 18.11 -24.46 -10.79
CA VAL A 62 18.20 -23.04 -10.50
C VAL A 62 19.60 -22.71 -9.98
N THR A 63 20.26 -21.74 -10.59
CA THR A 63 21.49 -21.16 -10.05
C THR A 63 21.14 -19.90 -9.27
N THR A 64 21.47 -19.89 -7.99
CA THR A 64 21.35 -18.68 -7.16
C THR A 64 22.41 -17.67 -7.59
N SER A 65 22.09 -16.39 -7.56
CA SER A 65 23.05 -15.32 -7.85
C SER A 65 23.68 -14.77 -6.56
N ASN A 66 24.97 -14.39 -6.59
CA ASN A 66 25.53 -13.40 -5.64
C ASN A 66 25.32 -11.98 -6.11
N ALA A 67 24.85 -11.79 -7.34
CA ALA A 67 24.76 -10.46 -7.92
C ALA A 67 23.96 -9.60 -6.94
N PRO A 68 24.55 -8.53 -6.35
CA PRO A 68 23.78 -7.60 -5.55
C PRO A 68 22.64 -7.18 -6.46
N CYS A 69 21.41 -7.44 -6.03
CA CYS A 69 20.29 -7.27 -6.92
C CYS A 69 20.29 -5.83 -7.41
N GLN A 70 20.36 -5.69 -8.74
CA GLN A 70 20.48 -4.38 -9.35
C GLN A 70 19.17 -3.65 -9.10
N ARG A 71 19.22 -2.66 -8.20
CA ARG A 71 18.03 -1.88 -7.87
C ARG A 71 17.61 -1.10 -9.10
N ALA A 72 16.42 -1.42 -9.59
CA ALA A 72 15.76 -0.72 -10.67
C ALA A 72 14.30 -0.43 -10.27
N PRO A 73 13.65 0.53 -10.93
CA PRO A 73 12.21 0.71 -10.80
C PRO A 73 11.48 -0.56 -11.24
N GLN A 74 10.48 -0.99 -10.48
CA GLN A 74 9.63 -2.12 -10.82
C GLN A 74 8.24 -1.65 -11.22
N HIS A 75 7.86 -1.84 -12.47
CA HIS A 75 6.53 -1.46 -12.95
C HIS A 75 5.51 -2.54 -12.59
N VAL A 76 4.40 -2.13 -11.98
CA VAL A 76 3.34 -3.02 -11.50
C VAL A 76 1.99 -2.63 -12.10
N SER A 77 1.18 -3.63 -12.44
CA SER A 77 -0.12 -3.47 -13.10
C SER A 77 -0.98 -4.73 -12.98
N GLY A 78 -2.27 -4.60 -13.28
CA GLY A 78 -3.19 -5.73 -13.42
C GLY A 78 -3.75 -6.22 -12.08
N ALA A 79 -4.52 -7.30 -12.13
CA ALA A 79 -5.11 -7.91 -10.95
C ALA A 79 -4.12 -8.88 -10.28
N LEU A 80 -3.95 -8.77 -8.97
CA LEU A 80 -3.22 -9.76 -8.19
C LEU A 80 -4.01 -11.07 -8.14
N THR A 81 -3.32 -12.21 -8.23
CA THR A 81 -3.94 -13.54 -8.20
C THR A 81 -3.71 -14.29 -6.89
N ALA A 82 -2.83 -13.77 -6.03
CA ALA A 82 -2.50 -14.30 -4.72
C ALA A 82 -1.93 -13.18 -3.85
N ASP A 83 -1.81 -13.46 -2.55
CA ASP A 83 -1.13 -12.57 -1.62
C ASP A 83 0.26 -12.20 -2.14
N THR A 84 0.54 -10.91 -2.12
CA THR A 84 1.75 -10.35 -2.72
C THR A 84 2.41 -9.40 -1.72
N THR A 85 3.72 -9.46 -1.62
CA THR A 85 4.51 -8.55 -0.79
C THR A 85 5.47 -7.75 -1.67
N TRP A 86 5.44 -6.43 -1.53
CA TRP A 86 6.41 -5.50 -2.10
C TRP A 86 7.47 -5.18 -1.05
N THR A 87 8.75 -5.36 -1.39
CA THR A 87 9.89 -5.15 -0.48
C THR A 87 10.91 -4.21 -1.09
N PRO A 88 11.71 -3.51 -0.26
CA PRO A 88 12.72 -2.59 -0.77
C PRO A 88 13.97 -3.31 -1.27
N ASP A 89 14.15 -4.62 -1.06
CA ASP A 89 15.45 -5.29 -1.15
C ASP A 89 16.15 -5.14 -2.51
N CYS A 90 15.38 -5.20 -3.59
CA CYS A 90 15.88 -5.26 -4.97
C CYS A 90 15.21 -4.28 -5.93
N THR A 91 14.70 -3.18 -5.39
CA THR A 91 14.07 -2.12 -6.19
C THR A 91 14.42 -0.73 -5.66
N THR A 92 14.42 0.27 -6.54
CA THR A 92 14.44 1.67 -6.12
C THR A 92 13.05 2.19 -5.79
N ALA A 93 12.03 1.70 -6.50
CA ALA A 93 10.62 2.01 -6.28
C ALA A 93 9.70 1.07 -7.08
N TYR A 94 8.51 0.81 -6.54
CA TYR A 94 7.40 0.24 -7.31
C TYR A 94 6.66 1.35 -8.05
N ILE A 95 6.51 1.21 -9.35
CA ILE A 95 5.92 2.20 -10.24
C ILE A 95 4.52 1.77 -10.68
N LEU A 96 3.53 2.53 -10.25
CA LEU A 96 2.13 2.37 -10.63
C LEU A 96 1.85 3.19 -11.91
N ASN A 97 2.12 2.59 -13.06
CA ASN A 97 1.82 3.15 -14.38
C ASN A 97 0.37 2.94 -14.81
N SER A 98 -0.28 1.93 -14.23
CA SER A 98 -1.68 1.60 -14.46
C SER A 98 -2.26 1.00 -13.19
N THR A 99 -3.57 0.80 -13.17
CA THR A 99 -4.24 0.26 -11.97
C THR A 99 -3.71 -1.13 -11.61
N VAL A 100 -3.39 -1.33 -10.33
CA VAL A 100 -3.27 -2.66 -9.72
C VAL A 100 -4.55 -2.95 -8.95
N THR A 101 -5.19 -4.08 -9.24
CA THR A 101 -6.40 -4.51 -8.56
C THR A 101 -6.08 -5.54 -7.49
N VAL A 102 -6.57 -5.30 -6.26
CA VAL A 102 -6.52 -6.25 -5.15
C VAL A 102 -7.91 -6.88 -5.01
N PRO A 103 -8.11 -8.12 -5.51
CA PRO A 103 -9.41 -8.77 -5.49
C PRO A 103 -9.76 -9.33 -4.10
N SER A 104 -10.98 -9.85 -3.98
CA SER A 104 -11.47 -10.54 -2.79
C SER A 104 -10.55 -11.68 -2.37
N GLY A 105 -10.24 -11.78 -1.08
CA GLY A 105 -9.39 -12.82 -0.51
C GLY A 105 -7.89 -12.66 -0.76
N VAL A 106 -7.46 -11.55 -1.38
CA VAL A 106 -6.05 -11.24 -1.65
C VAL A 106 -5.59 -10.06 -0.81
N THR A 107 -4.39 -10.17 -0.26
CA THR A 107 -3.68 -9.13 0.47
C THR A 107 -2.45 -8.65 -0.30
N LEU A 108 -2.36 -7.34 -0.54
CA LEU A 108 -1.11 -6.67 -0.92
C LEU A 108 -0.45 -6.10 0.34
N THR A 109 0.72 -6.62 0.70
CA THR A 109 1.55 -6.05 1.78
C THR A 109 2.67 -5.21 1.18
N ILE A 110 2.81 -3.97 1.62
CA ILE A 110 3.92 -3.08 1.26
C ILE A 110 4.80 -2.97 2.51
N ALA A 111 5.97 -3.60 2.48
CA ALA A 111 6.85 -3.73 3.63
C ALA A 111 7.56 -2.41 3.98
N ALA A 112 8.02 -2.30 5.23
CA ALA A 112 8.78 -1.15 5.74
C ALA A 112 9.93 -0.75 4.80
N GLY A 113 10.13 0.56 4.62
CA GLY A 113 11.16 1.13 3.75
C GLY A 113 10.88 1.05 2.25
N THR A 114 9.76 0.47 1.83
CA THR A 114 9.38 0.40 0.41
C THR A 114 8.98 1.78 -0.11
N VAL A 115 9.45 2.12 -1.31
CA VAL A 115 9.03 3.31 -2.06
C VAL A 115 8.05 2.91 -3.15
N VAL A 116 6.93 3.63 -3.24
CA VAL A 116 5.91 3.48 -4.28
C VAL A 116 5.69 4.82 -4.99
N LYS A 117 5.69 4.81 -6.31
CA LYS A 117 5.53 5.98 -7.16
C LYS A 117 4.30 5.86 -8.05
N VAL A 118 3.41 6.85 -7.98
CA VAL A 118 2.12 6.87 -8.68
C VAL A 118 2.18 7.80 -9.89
N ALA A 119 1.98 7.25 -11.10
CA ALA A 119 1.98 8.04 -12.33
C ALA A 119 0.66 8.76 -12.57
N ALA A 120 -0.46 8.05 -12.44
CA ALA A 120 -1.81 8.59 -12.61
C ALA A 120 -2.87 7.75 -11.87
N ARG A 121 -2.74 6.42 -11.94
CA ARG A 121 -3.63 5.46 -11.29
C ARG A 121 -2.83 4.62 -10.30
N GLY A 122 -3.38 4.40 -9.11
CA GLY A 122 -2.78 3.57 -8.09
C GLY A 122 -3.43 2.19 -7.97
N LEU A 123 -3.89 1.87 -6.77
CA LEU A 123 -4.50 0.62 -6.37
C LEU A 123 -6.03 0.74 -6.37
N THR A 124 -6.71 -0.30 -6.84
CA THR A 124 -8.15 -0.51 -6.64
C THR A 124 -8.34 -1.72 -5.74
N VAL A 125 -8.99 -1.52 -4.59
CA VAL A 125 -9.20 -2.57 -3.60
C VAL A 125 -10.67 -2.93 -3.57
N THR A 126 -11.00 -4.11 -4.09
CA THR A 126 -12.38 -4.58 -4.19
C THR A 126 -12.84 -5.23 -2.88
N SER A 127 -14.16 -5.45 -2.74
CA SER A 127 -14.75 -6.08 -1.56
C SER A 127 -14.05 -7.39 -1.17
N GLY A 128 -13.56 -7.44 0.08
CA GLY A 128 -12.79 -8.56 0.64
C GLY A 128 -11.29 -8.59 0.30
N GLY A 129 -10.80 -7.63 -0.49
CA GLY A 129 -9.37 -7.40 -0.70
C GLY A 129 -8.78 -6.49 0.39
N LEU A 130 -7.47 -6.60 0.63
CA LEU A 130 -6.75 -5.82 1.64
C LEU A 130 -5.45 -5.24 1.08
N VAL A 131 -5.23 -3.95 1.32
CA VAL A 131 -3.91 -3.32 1.20
C VAL A 131 -3.36 -3.03 2.59
N ARG A 132 -2.14 -3.50 2.87
CA ARG A 132 -1.44 -3.27 4.15
C ARG A 132 -0.10 -2.55 3.93
N LEU A 133 0.01 -1.30 4.38
CA LEU A 133 1.27 -0.56 4.47
C LEU A 133 1.88 -0.82 5.85
N ALA A 134 2.89 -1.69 5.89
CA ALA A 134 3.54 -2.15 7.11
C ALA A 134 4.82 -1.35 7.41
N GLY A 135 4.68 -0.04 7.51
CA GLY A 135 5.79 0.86 7.84
C GLY A 135 6.20 0.79 9.31
N THR A 136 7.38 1.31 9.60
CA THR A 136 7.85 1.57 10.98
C THR A 136 8.31 3.01 11.10
N ALA A 137 8.41 3.54 12.32
CA ALA A 137 8.95 4.88 12.55
C ALA A 137 10.37 5.07 11.98
N ALA A 138 11.20 4.02 12.01
CA ALA A 138 12.57 4.06 11.47
C ALA A 138 12.64 3.85 9.94
N ALA A 139 11.66 3.14 9.38
CA ALA A 139 11.58 2.82 7.96
C ALA A 139 10.11 2.90 7.50
N PRO A 140 9.59 4.11 7.26
CA PRO A 140 8.22 4.28 6.79
C PRO A 140 8.03 3.70 5.39
N VAL A 141 6.80 3.35 5.04
CA VAL A 141 6.43 3.13 3.63
C VAL A 141 6.24 4.49 2.99
N VAL A 142 6.96 4.78 1.90
CA VAL A 142 6.89 6.08 1.23
C VAL A 142 6.08 5.93 -0.06
N VAL A 143 5.00 6.68 -0.19
CA VAL A 143 4.18 6.73 -1.40
C VAL A 143 4.21 8.16 -1.95
N THR A 144 4.55 8.32 -3.21
CA THR A 144 4.68 9.65 -3.82
C THR A 144 4.30 9.69 -5.29
N ALA A 145 4.27 10.87 -5.89
CA ALA A 145 4.07 11.04 -7.33
C ALA A 145 5.27 10.47 -8.12
N LEU A 146 5.03 10.02 -9.35
CA LEU A 146 6.07 9.48 -10.23
C LEU A 146 7.27 10.42 -10.38
N ARG A 147 6.97 11.71 -10.55
CA ARG A 147 7.94 12.79 -10.77
C ARG A 147 8.65 13.25 -9.50
N ASP A 148 8.50 12.58 -8.37
CA ASP A 148 9.21 12.96 -7.14
C ASP A 148 10.56 12.25 -7.05
N ASP A 149 11.66 12.94 -7.36
CA ASP A 149 13.00 12.33 -7.35
C ASP A 149 13.64 12.30 -5.96
N SER A 150 13.01 12.95 -4.96
CA SER A 150 13.55 13.01 -3.60
C SER A 150 13.61 11.64 -2.92
N VAL A 151 12.91 10.64 -3.48
CA VAL A 151 12.96 9.23 -3.07
C VAL A 151 12.93 8.30 -4.27
N GLY A 152 13.70 7.23 -4.22
CA GLY A 152 13.80 6.26 -5.31
C GLY A 152 14.52 6.77 -6.57
N GLY A 153 14.93 8.04 -6.61
CA GLY A 153 15.62 8.68 -7.74
C GLY A 153 14.70 9.02 -8.91
N ASP A 154 15.29 9.52 -10.00
CA ASP A 154 14.58 9.83 -11.25
C ASP A 154 14.21 8.52 -11.98
N THR A 155 12.99 8.04 -11.70
CA THR A 155 12.49 6.75 -12.21
C THR A 155 11.81 6.85 -13.58
N ASN A 156 11.61 8.08 -14.08
CA ASN A 156 10.92 8.37 -15.34
C ASN A 156 11.82 9.10 -16.35
N GLY A 157 13.06 9.42 -15.98
CA GLY A 157 14.09 9.98 -16.86
C GLY A 157 13.77 11.39 -17.35
N ASP A 158 12.93 12.17 -16.64
CA ASP A 158 12.56 13.53 -17.05
C ASP A 158 13.49 14.61 -16.49
N GLY A 159 14.59 14.20 -15.84
CA GLY A 159 15.52 15.09 -15.18
C GLY A 159 15.02 15.50 -13.79
N PRO A 160 15.73 16.40 -13.09
CA PRO A 160 15.45 16.70 -11.69
C PRO A 160 14.02 17.21 -11.47
N SER A 161 13.32 16.56 -10.56
CA SER A 161 11.97 16.95 -10.14
C SER A 161 11.92 18.39 -9.63
N ASP A 162 10.90 19.14 -10.05
CA ASP A 162 10.46 20.31 -9.30
C ASP A 162 9.57 19.82 -8.14
N PRO A 163 9.87 20.19 -6.87
CA PRO A 163 9.07 19.80 -5.70
C PRO A 163 7.58 20.18 -5.78
N ALA A 164 7.17 21.02 -6.74
CA ALA A 164 5.80 21.44 -7.00
C ALA A 164 5.01 20.58 -8.00
N VAL A 165 5.62 19.59 -8.67
CA VAL A 165 4.90 18.81 -9.70
C VAL A 165 4.15 17.64 -9.07
N GLY A 166 3.00 17.94 -8.47
CA GLY A 166 1.94 16.95 -8.31
C GLY A 166 1.33 16.63 -9.68
N VAL A 167 1.11 15.34 -9.97
CA VAL A 167 0.34 14.96 -11.16
C VAL A 167 -1.14 15.20 -10.88
N SER A 168 -1.80 15.94 -11.77
CA SER A 168 -3.25 16.12 -11.80
C SER A 168 -3.94 14.76 -11.70
N ASN A 169 -4.89 14.60 -10.76
CA ASN A 169 -5.66 13.36 -10.54
C ASN A 169 -4.85 12.15 -10.05
N SER A 170 -3.72 12.34 -9.35
CA SER A 170 -3.04 11.24 -8.65
C SER A 170 -3.93 10.64 -7.56
N SER A 171 -4.26 9.36 -7.69
CA SER A 171 -4.85 8.56 -6.62
C SER A 171 -3.96 7.38 -6.28
N PHE A 172 -3.66 7.16 -4.98
CA PHE A 172 -2.91 5.98 -4.56
C PHE A 172 -3.82 4.80 -4.25
N VAL A 173 -4.80 4.92 -3.35
CA VAL A 173 -5.73 3.83 -3.04
C VAL A 173 -7.16 4.27 -3.29
N SER A 174 -7.88 3.50 -4.12
CA SER A 174 -9.32 3.60 -4.31
C SER A 174 -10.00 2.37 -3.72
N LEU A 175 -10.84 2.57 -2.71
CA LEU A 175 -11.60 1.52 -2.05
C LEU A 175 -12.97 1.38 -2.72
N THR A 176 -13.25 0.17 -3.21
CA THR A 176 -14.56 -0.24 -3.76
C THR A 176 -15.02 -1.47 -2.97
N GLY A 177 -15.38 -1.23 -1.71
CA GLY A 177 -15.69 -2.30 -0.73
C GLY A 177 -14.47 -2.91 -0.02
N GLY A 178 -13.26 -2.59 -0.47
CA GLY A 178 -12.00 -3.14 0.07
C GLY A 178 -11.54 -2.50 1.37
N SER A 179 -10.51 -3.11 1.99
CA SER A 179 -9.94 -2.67 3.27
C SER A 179 -8.54 -2.07 3.11
N LEU A 180 -8.19 -1.15 4.01
CA LEU A 180 -6.88 -0.51 4.08
C LEU A 180 -6.37 -0.54 5.53
N GLN A 181 -5.16 -1.07 5.71
CA GLN A 181 -4.40 -0.95 6.94
C GLN A 181 -3.09 -0.21 6.63
N ALA A 182 -2.86 0.94 7.26
CA ALA A 182 -1.68 1.75 7.02
C ALA A 182 -1.09 2.22 8.34
N THR A 183 0.18 1.89 8.57
CA THR A 183 0.91 2.31 9.78
C THR A 183 2.29 2.83 9.39
N HIS A 184 2.68 3.99 9.94
CA HIS A 184 3.92 4.70 9.58
C HIS A 184 4.12 4.84 8.06
N ALA A 185 3.09 5.25 7.34
CA ALA A 185 3.19 5.62 5.94
C ALA A 185 3.50 7.12 5.78
N ASP A 186 4.34 7.48 4.81
CA ASP A 186 4.51 8.85 4.33
C ASP A 186 3.94 8.93 2.91
N ILE A 187 2.71 9.43 2.81
CA ILE A 187 1.97 9.58 1.55
C ILE A 187 1.98 11.05 1.15
N ARG A 188 2.71 11.38 0.10
CA ARG A 188 3.00 12.78 -0.24
C ARG A 188 2.87 13.09 -1.71
N ARG A 189 2.63 14.37 -2.03
CA ARG A 189 2.53 14.89 -3.40
C ARG A 189 1.44 14.21 -4.25
N LEU A 190 0.39 13.69 -3.61
CA LEU A 190 -0.79 13.10 -4.27
C LEU A 190 -2.04 13.92 -4.00
N VAL A 191 -2.91 14.07 -5.01
CA VAL A 191 -4.20 14.74 -4.85
C VAL A 191 -5.14 13.90 -3.98
N PHE A 192 -5.25 12.60 -4.26
CA PHE A 192 -6.16 11.68 -3.57
C PHE A 192 -5.39 10.49 -2.99
N PRO A 193 -4.69 10.66 -1.85
CA PRO A 193 -3.93 9.57 -1.23
C PRO A 193 -4.79 8.34 -0.97
N VAL A 194 -5.99 8.53 -0.45
CA VAL A 194 -7.00 7.49 -0.26
C VAL A 194 -8.37 8.05 -0.65
N ILE A 195 -9.15 7.28 -1.39
CA ILE A 195 -10.49 7.65 -1.84
C ILE A 195 -11.46 6.46 -1.70
N SER A 196 -12.65 6.72 -1.16
CA SER A 196 -13.75 5.74 -1.05
C SER A 196 -15.08 6.44 -1.34
N GLU A 197 -15.45 6.61 -2.61
CA GLU A 197 -16.62 7.41 -3.03
C GLU A 197 -17.92 6.61 -3.20
N TYR A 198 -17.84 5.45 -3.86
CA TYR A 198 -19.03 4.78 -4.40
C TYR A 198 -19.59 3.70 -3.46
N GLU A 199 -18.70 2.86 -2.95
CA GLU A 199 -19.05 1.75 -2.07
C GLU A 199 -18.46 2.01 -0.68
N ALA A 200 -19.18 1.58 0.35
CA ALA A 200 -18.68 1.63 1.71
C ALA A 200 -17.36 0.87 1.79
N ALA A 201 -16.32 1.50 2.34
CA ALA A 201 -15.05 0.81 2.60
C ALA A 201 -15.25 -0.38 3.56
N GLY A 202 -14.36 -1.37 3.47
CA GLY A 202 -14.21 -2.41 4.48
C GLY A 202 -13.61 -1.86 5.78
N GLU A 203 -12.66 -2.58 6.37
CA GLU A 203 -11.92 -2.04 7.51
C GLU A 203 -10.95 -0.95 7.03
N VAL A 204 -10.95 0.21 7.69
CA VAL A 204 -9.99 1.30 7.42
C VAL A 204 -9.27 1.67 8.71
N SER A 205 -8.01 1.25 8.81
CA SER A 205 -7.13 1.53 9.94
C SER A 205 -5.90 2.31 9.45
N ILE A 206 -5.79 3.60 9.79
CA ILE A 206 -4.68 4.48 9.39
C ILE A 206 -4.07 5.08 10.65
N THR A 207 -2.85 4.67 10.99
CA THR A 207 -2.18 5.09 12.22
C THR A 207 -0.78 5.65 11.98
N ASP A 208 -0.40 6.65 12.78
CA ASP A 208 0.98 7.19 12.84
C ASP A 208 1.57 7.55 11.47
N SER A 209 0.72 7.99 10.54
CA SER A 209 1.07 8.21 9.14
C SER A 209 1.02 9.71 8.78
N THR A 210 1.80 10.10 7.78
CA THR A 210 1.87 11.47 7.28
C THR A 210 1.25 11.57 5.90
N PHE A 211 0.43 12.59 5.71
CA PHE A 211 -0.17 12.97 4.44
C PHE A 211 0.26 14.39 4.11
N SER A 212 0.93 14.60 2.98
CA SER A 212 1.43 15.95 2.65
C SER A 212 1.32 16.36 1.18
N THR A 213 0.81 17.57 0.97
CA THR A 213 0.75 18.26 -0.32
C THR A 213 1.23 19.70 -0.14
N PRO A 214 2.55 19.96 -0.26
CA PRO A 214 3.19 21.21 0.19
C PRO A 214 2.82 22.45 -0.64
N LYS A 215 2.26 22.26 -1.85
CA LYS A 215 1.63 23.30 -2.64
C LYS A 215 0.33 22.77 -3.21
N PRO A 216 -0.66 23.62 -3.44
CA PRO A 216 -1.81 23.25 -4.23
C PRO A 216 -1.38 22.73 -5.61
N ILE A 217 -1.96 21.62 -6.03
CA ILE A 217 -1.65 20.93 -7.28
C ILE A 217 -2.48 21.57 -8.39
N ASN A 218 -1.82 22.03 -9.47
CA ASN A 218 -2.49 22.57 -10.65
C ASN A 218 -3.00 21.42 -11.53
N ALA A 219 -4.30 21.16 -11.47
CA ALA A 219 -4.98 20.17 -12.30
C ALA A 219 -5.81 20.85 -13.39
N GLY A 220 -5.19 21.14 -14.54
CA GLY A 220 -5.90 21.65 -15.72
C GLY A 220 -6.64 22.97 -15.49
N GLY A 221 -6.05 23.88 -14.70
CA GLY A 221 -6.63 25.19 -14.35
C GLY A 221 -7.38 25.22 -13.02
N SER A 222 -7.60 24.06 -12.37
CA SER A 222 -8.08 23.98 -11.00
C SER A 222 -6.94 23.79 -10.02
N VAL A 223 -6.93 24.60 -8.97
CA VAL A 223 -5.95 24.53 -7.88
C VAL A 223 -6.53 23.62 -6.80
N MET A 224 -5.98 22.41 -6.63
CA MET A 224 -6.48 21.41 -5.68
C MET A 224 -5.52 21.20 -4.51
N SER A 225 -6.05 21.23 -3.29
CA SER A 225 -5.34 20.67 -2.12
C SER A 225 -5.38 19.15 -2.17
N GLY A 226 -4.43 18.49 -1.49
CA GLY A 226 -4.57 17.06 -1.24
C GLY A 226 -5.83 16.77 -0.44
N ARG A 227 -6.47 15.64 -0.67
CA ARG A 227 -7.69 15.23 0.03
C ARG A 227 -7.74 13.73 0.23
N LEU A 228 -7.70 13.32 1.49
CA LEU A 228 -8.08 11.96 1.91
C LEU A 228 -9.60 11.94 2.07
N TYR A 229 -10.29 11.15 1.25
CA TYR A 229 -11.76 11.04 1.29
C TYR A 229 -12.19 9.63 1.65
N LEU A 230 -12.95 9.47 2.73
CA LEU A 230 -13.48 8.17 3.15
C LEU A 230 -15.00 8.21 3.33
N GLY A 231 -15.69 7.47 2.46
CA GLY A 231 -17.13 7.25 2.53
C GLY A 231 -17.48 5.87 3.12
N GLY A 232 -18.42 5.83 4.06
CA GLY A 232 -19.06 4.59 4.50
C GLY A 232 -18.21 3.67 5.37
N CYS A 233 -17.13 4.14 6.00
CA CYS A 233 -16.31 3.30 6.86
C CYS A 233 -17.02 2.93 8.17
N GLY A 234 -17.18 1.63 8.43
CA GLY A 234 -17.85 1.11 9.63
C GLY A 234 -16.94 0.48 10.67
N SER A 235 -15.66 0.23 10.35
CA SER A 235 -14.70 -0.41 11.26
C SER A 235 -13.25 0.03 11.00
N GLY A 236 -12.43 -0.02 12.04
CA GLY A 236 -11.04 0.46 12.03
C GLY A 236 -10.85 1.71 12.88
N VAL A 237 -9.80 2.49 12.60
CA VAL A 237 -9.42 3.68 13.37
C VAL A 237 -8.54 4.62 12.54
N ILE A 238 -8.67 5.93 12.74
CA ILE A 238 -7.73 6.92 12.22
C ILE A 238 -7.06 7.60 13.41
N SER A 239 -5.79 7.30 13.69
CA SER A 239 -5.13 7.85 14.90
C SER A 239 -3.69 8.28 14.70
N GLY A 240 -3.26 9.35 15.37
CA GLY A 240 -1.85 9.76 15.42
C GLY A 240 -1.29 10.28 14.09
N ASN A 241 -2.16 10.63 13.13
CA ASN A 241 -1.73 11.03 11.80
C ASN A 241 -1.33 12.52 11.73
N ARG A 242 -0.52 12.87 10.73
CA ARG A 242 -0.11 14.24 10.45
C ARG A 242 -0.53 14.63 9.03
N PHE A 243 -1.30 15.68 8.90
CA PHE A 243 -1.76 16.24 7.64
C PHE A 243 -1.11 17.60 7.38
N ALA A 244 -0.48 17.78 6.22
CA ALA A 244 0.19 19.01 5.83
C ALA A 244 -0.20 19.45 4.41
N GLY A 245 -1.11 20.41 4.30
CA GLY A 245 -1.71 20.83 3.03
C GLY A 245 -2.71 19.82 2.43
N THR A 246 -3.01 18.74 3.15
CA THR A 246 -3.94 17.67 2.75
C THR A 246 -5.13 17.65 3.70
N GLN A 247 -6.35 17.75 3.18
CA GLN A 247 -7.58 17.69 3.95
C GLN A 247 -7.96 16.25 4.29
N GLN A 248 -8.60 16.06 5.44
CA GLN A 248 -9.30 14.83 5.79
C GLN A 248 -10.81 15.06 5.62
N GLU A 249 -11.45 14.31 4.72
CA GLU A 249 -12.89 14.36 4.49
C GLU A 249 -13.52 13.00 4.78
N LEU A 250 -14.50 12.98 5.69
CA LEU A 250 -15.19 11.79 6.15
C LEU A 250 -16.68 11.92 5.88
N ALA A 251 -17.28 10.92 5.24
CA ALA A 251 -18.70 10.88 4.95
C ALA A 251 -19.32 9.55 5.41
N ARG A 252 -20.35 9.56 6.27
CA ARG A 252 -20.99 8.33 6.77
C ARG A 252 -19.97 7.32 7.35
N CYS A 253 -18.95 7.81 8.03
CA CYS A 253 -17.79 7.03 8.42
C CYS A 253 -17.64 7.02 9.94
N SER A 254 -18.13 5.99 10.62
CA SER A 254 -18.32 5.99 12.08
C SER A 254 -17.10 5.53 12.89
N ILE A 255 -15.94 5.39 12.26
CA ILE A 255 -14.72 4.93 12.92
C ILE A 255 -14.14 6.01 13.85
N PRO A 256 -13.46 5.63 14.95
CA PRO A 256 -12.78 6.60 15.80
C PRO A 256 -11.70 7.39 15.04
N VAL A 257 -11.68 8.71 15.25
CA VAL A 257 -10.67 9.62 14.70
C VAL A 257 -10.03 10.39 15.85
N GLU A 258 -8.75 10.14 16.09
CA GLU A 258 -8.07 10.60 17.30
C GLU A 258 -6.67 11.14 16.98
N ASN A 259 -6.17 12.07 17.81
CA ASN A 259 -4.76 12.51 17.82
C ASN A 259 -4.17 12.91 16.45
N SER A 260 -5.01 13.28 15.48
CA SER A 260 -4.54 13.76 14.18
C SER A 260 -4.20 15.24 14.25
N THR A 261 -3.09 15.61 13.62
CA THR A 261 -2.58 17.00 13.60
C THR A 261 -2.63 17.56 12.18
N PHE A 262 -2.98 18.84 12.07
CA PHE A 262 -3.10 19.53 10.78
C PHE A 262 -2.22 20.77 10.77
N VAL A 263 -1.41 20.89 9.73
CA VAL A 263 -0.45 21.98 9.55
C VAL A 263 -0.69 22.62 8.19
N GLN A 264 -0.86 23.95 8.14
CA GLN A 264 -1.00 24.69 6.88
C GLN A 264 -2.04 24.08 5.91
N THR A 265 -3.15 23.57 6.47
CA THR A 265 -4.18 22.88 5.70
C THR A 265 -5.47 23.71 5.79
N PRO A 266 -5.85 24.43 4.72
CA PRO A 266 -7.15 25.09 4.64
C PRO A 266 -8.26 24.04 4.73
N ASP A 267 -9.31 24.32 5.51
CA ASP A 267 -10.42 23.40 5.79
C ASP A 267 -9.94 21.98 6.17
N PRO A 268 -9.20 21.83 7.29
CA PRO A 268 -8.38 20.65 7.57
C PRO A 268 -9.19 19.36 7.70
N LEU A 269 -10.37 19.43 8.32
CA LEU A 269 -11.26 18.30 8.56
C LEU A 269 -12.68 18.68 8.17
N ALA A 270 -13.29 17.85 7.32
CA ALA A 270 -14.69 17.94 6.93
C ALA A 270 -15.40 16.62 7.26
N VAL A 271 -16.53 16.71 7.96
CA VAL A 271 -17.33 15.54 8.33
C VAL A 271 -18.77 15.75 7.86
N HIS A 272 -19.28 14.78 7.11
CA HIS A 272 -20.58 14.82 6.47
C HIS A 272 -21.41 13.58 6.81
N GLN A 273 -22.71 13.79 7.08
CA GLN A 273 -23.69 12.70 7.23
C GLN A 273 -23.22 11.61 8.21
N HIS A 274 -22.66 12.04 9.35
CA HIS A 274 -22.09 11.16 10.34
C HIS A 274 -23.11 10.96 11.47
N ASP A 275 -23.39 9.71 11.82
CA ASP A 275 -24.44 9.38 12.80
C ASP A 275 -23.98 9.63 14.24
N ASP A 276 -22.67 9.49 14.52
CA ASP A 276 -22.09 9.70 15.85
C ASP A 276 -20.81 10.55 15.84
N LEU A 277 -20.93 11.88 15.97
CA LEU A 277 -19.75 12.76 16.02
C LEU A 277 -18.90 12.60 17.30
N SER A 278 -19.32 11.82 18.30
CA SER A 278 -18.55 11.62 19.53
C SER A 278 -17.28 10.79 19.33
N SER A 279 -17.23 9.99 18.26
CA SER A 279 -16.04 9.21 17.87
C SER A 279 -15.00 10.04 17.11
N VAL A 280 -15.31 11.29 16.77
CA VAL A 280 -14.40 12.19 16.04
C VAL A 280 -13.83 13.23 17.01
N ALA A 281 -12.60 13.03 17.46
CA ALA A 281 -11.88 14.04 18.21
C ALA A 281 -11.50 15.20 17.28
N LEU A 282 -12.09 16.37 17.51
CA LEU A 282 -11.82 17.56 16.70
C LEU A 282 -10.36 17.98 16.84
N ALA A 283 -9.70 18.15 15.68
CA ALA A 283 -8.31 18.57 15.61
C ALA A 283 -8.08 19.89 16.39
N ARG A 284 -7.10 19.89 17.30
CA ARG A 284 -6.61 21.14 17.91
C ARG A 284 -5.54 21.76 16.99
N PRO A 285 -5.71 23.00 16.48
CA PRO A 285 -4.66 23.68 15.73
C PRO A 285 -3.43 23.89 16.62
N THR A 286 -2.23 23.66 16.08
CA THR A 286 -0.98 23.84 16.83
C THR A 286 -0.48 25.30 16.88
N ALA A 287 -1.12 26.25 16.17
CA ALA A 287 -0.84 27.69 16.27
C ALA A 287 -1.97 28.58 15.68
N GLY A 288 -2.37 29.64 16.41
CA GLY A 288 -3.29 30.72 15.96
C GLY A 288 -4.73 30.63 16.48
N PRO A 289 -5.47 31.75 16.64
CA PRO A 289 -6.85 31.74 17.13
C PRO A 289 -7.78 31.43 15.96
N CYS A 290 -8.20 30.18 15.82
CA CYS A 290 -9.25 29.80 14.88
C CYS A 290 -10.45 29.34 15.72
N PRO A 291 -11.45 30.21 15.96
CA PRO A 291 -12.60 29.85 16.77
C PRO A 291 -13.50 28.88 16.01
N LEU A 292 -13.86 27.78 16.68
CA LEU A 292 -14.89 26.84 16.24
C LEU A 292 -16.20 27.59 15.92
N ILE A 293 -16.75 27.42 14.72
CA ILE A 293 -18.12 27.87 14.39
C ILE A 293 -18.96 26.64 14.03
N LEU A 294 -19.94 26.32 14.88
CA LEU A 294 -21.01 25.38 14.55
C LEU A 294 -22.10 26.13 13.75
N ASP A 295 -22.33 25.80 12.48
CA ASP A 295 -23.58 26.18 11.76
C ASP A 295 -24.53 24.98 11.76
N THR A 296 -25.56 25.03 12.61
CA THR A 296 -26.57 23.97 12.77
C THR A 296 -27.83 24.24 11.95
N ARG A 297 -27.72 24.70 10.71
CA ARG A 297 -28.88 24.75 9.79
C ARG A 297 -29.16 23.38 9.16
N GLY A 298 -29.70 22.47 9.97
CA GLY A 298 -30.68 21.46 9.54
C GLY A 298 -30.18 20.12 8.98
N VAL A 299 -28.88 19.92 8.72
CA VAL A 299 -28.27 18.60 8.50
C VAL A 299 -26.84 18.71 9.04
N SER A 300 -26.44 17.82 9.94
CA SER A 300 -25.16 17.87 10.66
C SER A 300 -23.96 18.00 9.71
N THR A 301 -23.50 19.23 9.48
CA THR A 301 -22.24 19.55 8.80
C THR A 301 -21.37 20.33 9.76
N LEU A 302 -20.24 19.75 10.13
CA LEU A 302 -19.18 20.44 10.87
C LEU A 302 -18.10 20.85 9.86
N ARG A 303 -17.92 22.16 9.69
CA ARG A 303 -16.79 22.74 8.95
C ARG A 303 -15.94 23.54 9.91
N LEU A 304 -14.66 23.19 10.05
CA LEU A 304 -13.68 24.10 10.65
C LEU A 304 -13.30 25.12 9.58
N ALA A 305 -13.92 26.30 9.63
CA ALA A 305 -13.57 27.42 8.76
C ALA A 305 -12.30 28.13 9.26
N ALA A 306 -11.51 28.63 8.30
CA ALA A 306 -10.33 29.48 8.52
C ALA A 306 -10.68 30.86 9.08
#